data_AF-A0A1Z9AT78-F1
#
_entry.id   AF-A0A1Z9AT78-F1
#
_cell.length_a   1.000
_cell.length_b   1.000
_cell.length_c   1.000
_cell.angle_alpha   90.00
_cell.angle_beta   90.00
_cell.angle_gamma   90.00
#
_symmetry.space_group_name_H-M   'P 1'
#
loop_
_entity.id
_entity.type
_entity.pdbx_description
1 polymer ?
#
loop_
_entity_poly.entity_id
_entity_poly.type
_entity_poly.pdbx_seq_one_letter_code
_entity_poly.pdbx_strand_id
1 'polypeptide(L)'
;MLVILLGGSSAEAATLSPVGDWEAIDDDGKTPTSIVRIYEEGDRLSGKIVKLLRKDTDPNAVCELCPGSLKDTPVVGLRILWGMKQKDGQWEGGRILDPDTGKEYSCQMTVEGDRLKVRGFLGFSLFGRTQIWKRVESPSS
;
A
#
# COMPACT_ATOMS: atom_id res chain seq x y z
N MET A 1 55.85 -6.63 7.93
CA MET A 1 54.72 -5.72 7.65
C MET A 1 53.51 -6.60 7.34
N LEU A 2 52.62 -6.78 8.31
CA LEU A 2 51.45 -7.66 8.21
C LEU A 2 50.24 -6.79 7.85
N VAL A 3 49.67 -6.99 6.66
CA VAL A 3 48.45 -6.28 6.22
C VAL A 3 47.25 -7.13 6.62
N ILE A 4 46.55 -6.73 7.67
CA ILE A 4 45.28 -7.34 8.06
C ILE A 4 44.20 -6.68 7.21
N LEU A 5 43.68 -7.41 6.21
CA LEU A 5 42.50 -7.01 5.45
C LEU A 5 41.26 -7.28 6.31
N LEU A 6 40.74 -6.23 6.95
CA LEU A 6 39.43 -6.25 7.61
C LEU A 6 38.36 -6.28 6.51
N GLY A 7 37.88 -7.48 6.17
CA GLY A 7 36.69 -7.66 5.35
C GLY A 7 35.46 -7.18 6.14
N GLY A 8 34.94 -6.00 5.79
CA GLY A 8 33.68 -5.52 6.33
C GLY A 8 32.52 -6.29 5.70
N SER A 9 31.78 -7.07 6.50
CA SER A 9 30.46 -7.54 6.10
C SER A 9 29.51 -6.35 6.04
N SER A 10 29.13 -5.94 4.83
CA SER A 10 27.96 -5.08 4.64
C SER A 10 26.72 -5.87 5.04
N ALA A 11 26.15 -5.55 6.19
CA ALA A 11 24.82 -6.00 6.55
C ALA A 11 23.82 -5.26 5.63
N GLU A 12 23.39 -5.91 4.55
CA GLU A 12 22.23 -5.46 3.80
C GLU A 12 21.02 -5.54 4.72
N ALA A 13 20.48 -4.39 5.12
CA ALA A 13 19.23 -4.36 5.86
C ALA A 13 18.15 -4.98 4.98
N ALA A 14 17.72 -6.20 5.32
CA ALA A 14 16.64 -6.88 4.64
C ALA A 14 15.39 -5.98 4.69
N THR A 15 15.01 -5.43 3.54
CA THR A 15 13.79 -4.63 3.45
C THR A 15 12.60 -5.57 3.61
N LEU A 16 11.75 -5.31 4.60
CA LEU A 16 10.54 -6.09 4.79
C LEU A 16 9.61 -5.92 3.57
N SER A 17 9.06 -7.02 3.09
CA SER A 17 8.16 -7.00 1.93
C SER A 17 6.75 -6.54 2.33
N PRO A 18 6.13 -5.62 1.56
CA PRO A 18 4.75 -5.21 1.75
C PRO A 18 3.76 -6.19 1.09
N VAL A 19 4.22 -7.23 0.41
CA VAL A 19 3.33 -8.26 -0.17
C VAL A 19 2.50 -8.92 0.94
N GLY A 20 1.20 -9.13 0.67
CA GLY A 20 0.24 -9.70 1.61
C GLY A 20 -1.02 -8.86 1.78
N ASP A 21 -1.81 -9.22 2.78
CA ASP A 21 -3.09 -8.58 3.08
C ASP A 21 -2.94 -7.57 4.22
N TRP A 22 -3.58 -6.42 4.06
CA TRP A 22 -3.48 -5.28 4.95
C TRP A 22 -4.85 -4.70 5.26
N GLU A 23 -5.15 -4.53 6.53
CA GLU A 23 -6.30 -3.76 7.00
C GLU A 23 -5.98 -2.26 6.91
N ALA A 24 -6.64 -1.56 6.01
CA ALA A 24 -6.53 -0.12 5.87
C ALA A 24 -7.33 0.59 6.96
N ILE A 25 -6.69 1.57 7.62
CA ILE A 25 -7.31 2.38 8.68
C ILE A 25 -7.55 3.78 8.12
N ASP A 26 -8.75 4.30 8.39
CA ASP A 26 -9.18 5.64 7.98
C ASP A 26 -8.31 6.74 8.60
N ASP A 27 -8.49 7.98 8.13
CA ASP A 27 -7.74 9.15 8.58
C ASP A 27 -7.99 9.50 10.06
N ASP A 28 -9.03 8.93 10.68
CA ASP A 28 -9.28 9.01 12.13
C ASP A 28 -8.33 8.14 12.98
N GLY A 29 -7.54 7.27 12.33
CA GLY A 29 -6.57 6.38 12.94
C GLY A 29 -7.17 5.20 13.71
N LYS A 30 -8.48 4.95 13.59
CA LYS A 30 -9.22 3.96 14.39
C LYS A 30 -10.10 3.05 13.54
N THR A 31 -10.70 3.57 12.48
CA THR A 31 -11.76 2.88 11.74
C THR A 31 -11.19 2.02 10.62
N PRO A 32 -11.34 0.68 10.66
CA PRO A 32 -10.98 -0.19 9.54
C PRO A 32 -11.91 0.06 8.36
N THR A 33 -11.35 0.26 7.17
CA THR A 33 -12.13 0.59 5.97
C THR A 33 -12.24 -0.60 5.04
N SER A 34 -11.13 -1.28 4.78
CA SER A 34 -11.03 -2.36 3.82
C SER A 34 -9.83 -3.27 4.10
N ILE A 35 -9.84 -4.46 3.50
CA ILE A 35 -8.63 -5.27 3.33
C ILE A 35 -8.10 -5.04 1.92
N VAL A 36 -6.83 -4.66 1.84
CA VAL A 36 -6.10 -4.47 0.58
C VAL A 36 -5.04 -5.55 0.46
N ARG A 37 -5.06 -6.28 -0.66
CA ARG A 37 -4.02 -7.25 -1.01
C ARG A 37 -2.97 -6.57 -1.88
N ILE A 38 -1.73 -6.55 -1.42
CA ILE A 38 -0.55 -6.13 -2.19
C ILE A 38 0.12 -7.38 -2.78
N TYR A 39 0.43 -7.33 -4.07
CA TYR A 39 0.99 -8.45 -4.85
C TYR A 39 2.00 -7.96 -5.88
N GLU A 40 2.86 -8.88 -6.32
CA GLU A 40 3.84 -8.64 -7.38
C GLU A 40 3.17 -8.61 -8.76
N GLU A 41 3.51 -7.58 -9.54
CA GLU A 41 3.14 -7.40 -10.94
C GLU A 41 4.44 -7.14 -11.73
N GLY A 42 5.16 -8.21 -12.06
CA GLY A 42 6.49 -8.12 -12.66
C GLY A 42 7.55 -7.63 -11.66
N ASP A 43 8.27 -6.55 -12.00
CA ASP A 43 9.29 -5.92 -11.13
C ASP A 43 8.72 -4.87 -10.17
N ARG A 44 7.38 -4.76 -10.11
CA ARG A 44 6.66 -3.75 -9.33
C ARG A 44 5.59 -4.39 -8.47
N LEU A 45 5.05 -3.62 -7.53
CA LEU A 45 3.89 -4.04 -6.76
C LEU A 45 2.64 -3.28 -7.18
N SER A 46 1.53 -4.00 -7.10
CA SER A 46 0.16 -3.52 -7.25
C SER A 46 -0.65 -3.92 -6.02
N GLY A 47 -1.78 -3.27 -5.82
CA GLY A 47 -2.69 -3.58 -4.72
C GLY A 47 -4.15 -3.40 -5.11
N LYS A 48 -5.00 -4.28 -4.59
CA LYS A 48 -6.44 -4.26 -4.84
C LYS A 48 -7.24 -4.47 -3.56
N ILE A 49 -8.44 -3.89 -3.51
CA ILE A 49 -9.38 -4.12 -2.42
C ILE A 49 -9.94 -5.53 -2.54
N VAL A 50 -9.86 -6.32 -1.47
CA VAL A 50 -10.41 -7.69 -1.43
C VAL A 50 -11.61 -7.82 -0.50
N LYS A 51 -11.80 -6.87 0.41
CA LYS A 51 -12.94 -6.85 1.33
C LYS A 51 -13.21 -5.43 1.83
N LEU A 52 -14.47 -5.07 2.01
CA LEU A 52 -14.89 -3.84 2.70
C LEU A 52 -15.23 -4.20 4.16
N LEU A 53 -14.82 -3.34 5.10
CA LEU A 53 -14.98 -3.58 6.54
C LEU A 53 -15.95 -2.62 7.23
N ARG A 54 -16.26 -1.50 6.59
CA ARG A 54 -17.29 -0.56 7.07
C ARG A 54 -18.64 -1.29 7.07
N LYS A 55 -19.34 -1.26 8.21
CA LYS A 55 -20.60 -2.00 8.43
C LYS A 55 -21.73 -1.55 7.51
N ASP A 56 -21.72 -0.29 7.12
CA ASP A 56 -22.79 0.35 6.34
C ASP A 56 -22.46 0.43 4.84
N THR A 57 -21.44 -0.31 4.38
CA THR A 57 -21.05 -0.32 2.97
C THR A 57 -21.67 -1.51 2.24
N ASP A 58 -22.31 -1.23 1.11
CA ASP A 58 -22.80 -2.26 0.19
C ASP A 58 -21.63 -3.14 -0.30
N PRO A 59 -21.67 -4.47 -0.14
CA PRO A 59 -20.64 -5.35 -0.70
C PRO A 59 -20.52 -5.25 -2.23
N ASN A 60 -21.55 -4.76 -2.92
CA ASN A 60 -21.58 -4.49 -4.35
C ASN A 60 -21.34 -3.01 -4.69
N ALA A 61 -20.86 -2.21 -3.72
CA ALA A 61 -20.54 -0.82 -3.95
C ALA A 61 -19.64 -0.67 -5.18
N VAL A 62 -19.94 0.32 -6.00
CA VAL A 62 -19.18 0.69 -7.18
C VAL A 62 -18.47 2.02 -6.96
N CYS A 63 -17.36 2.25 -7.67
CA CYS A 63 -16.66 3.53 -7.59
C CYS A 63 -17.34 4.57 -8.49
N GLU A 64 -18.34 5.27 -7.96
CA GLU A 64 -19.13 6.27 -8.71
C GLU A 64 -18.30 7.49 -9.16
N LEU A 65 -17.28 7.85 -8.37
CA LEU A 65 -16.43 9.02 -8.60
C LEU A 65 -15.16 8.71 -9.40
N CYS A 66 -14.85 7.42 -9.61
CA CYS A 66 -13.66 7.03 -10.35
C CYS A 66 -13.73 7.51 -11.81
N PRO A 67 -12.59 7.90 -12.42
CA PRO A 67 -12.56 8.41 -13.77
C PRO A 67 -12.60 7.29 -14.83
N GLY A 68 -13.10 7.63 -16.01
CA GLY A 68 -12.99 6.80 -17.21
C GLY A 68 -13.57 5.40 -17.03
N SER A 69 -12.79 4.38 -17.42
CA SER A 69 -13.21 2.97 -17.36
C SER A 69 -13.30 2.41 -15.93
N LEU A 70 -12.87 3.16 -14.92
CA LEU A 70 -12.98 2.77 -13.51
C LEU A 70 -14.31 3.24 -12.90
N LYS A 71 -15.03 4.13 -13.56
CA LYS A 71 -16.35 4.58 -13.11
C LYS A 71 -17.33 3.42 -13.09
N ASP A 72 -18.15 3.35 -12.04
CA ASP A 72 -19.21 2.36 -11.87
C ASP A 72 -18.69 0.91 -11.85
N THR A 73 -17.39 0.72 -11.58
CA THR A 73 -16.78 -0.59 -11.39
C THR A 73 -16.87 -1.03 -9.93
N PRO A 74 -17.05 -2.33 -9.63
CA PRO A 74 -17.07 -2.82 -8.25
C PRO A 74 -15.82 -2.42 -7.47
N VAL A 75 -16.02 -1.87 -6.27
CA VAL A 75 -14.92 -1.47 -5.38
C VAL A 75 -14.16 -2.71 -4.91
N VAL A 76 -14.85 -3.80 -4.59
CA VAL A 76 -14.19 -5.09 -4.35
C VAL A 76 -13.60 -5.62 -5.65
N GLY A 77 -12.30 -5.88 -5.65
CA GLY A 77 -11.52 -6.26 -6.82
C GLY A 77 -10.84 -5.09 -7.52
N LEU A 78 -11.21 -3.84 -7.20
CA LEU A 78 -10.62 -2.65 -7.80
C LEU A 78 -9.13 -2.54 -7.45
N ARG A 79 -8.29 -2.41 -8.48
CA ARG A 79 -6.87 -2.09 -8.32
C ARG A 79 -6.75 -0.63 -7.90
N ILE A 80 -6.31 -0.40 -6.68
CA ILE A 80 -6.16 0.94 -6.11
C ILE A 80 -4.71 1.36 -5.97
N LEU A 81 -3.75 0.45 -6.07
CA LEU A 81 -2.31 0.75 -5.94
C LEU A 81 -1.57 0.11 -7.12
N TRP A 82 -0.62 0.82 -7.73
CA TRP A 82 0.19 0.28 -8.82
C TRP A 82 1.52 1.01 -8.97
N GLY A 83 2.46 0.36 -9.64
CA GLY A 83 3.70 0.98 -10.07
C GLY A 83 4.77 1.10 -8.99
N MET A 84 4.55 0.49 -7.82
CA MET A 84 5.44 0.63 -6.66
C MET A 84 6.75 -0.12 -6.89
N LYS A 85 7.88 0.58 -6.76
CA LYS A 85 9.22 -0.01 -6.94
C LYS A 85 10.05 0.17 -5.69
N GLN A 86 10.81 -0.86 -5.34
CA GLN A 86 11.70 -0.80 -4.19
C GLN A 86 12.86 0.17 -4.45
N LYS A 87 13.16 1.01 -3.46
CA LYS A 87 14.30 1.91 -3.44
C LYS A 87 14.64 2.29 -2.01
N ASP A 88 15.91 2.17 -1.62
CA ASP A 88 16.45 2.61 -0.33
C ASP A 88 15.64 2.15 0.90
N GLY A 89 15.18 0.89 0.89
CA GLY A 89 14.40 0.31 1.99
C GLY A 89 12.91 0.70 2.02
N GLN A 90 12.42 1.36 0.97
CA GLN A 90 11.04 1.80 0.82
C GLN A 90 10.50 1.43 -0.56
N TRP A 91 9.21 1.69 -0.79
CA TRP A 91 8.56 1.50 -2.08
C TRP A 91 8.02 2.83 -2.56
N GLU A 92 8.46 3.30 -3.73
CA GLU A 92 8.10 4.61 -4.26
C GLU A 92 7.84 4.59 -5.77
N GLY A 93 7.54 5.75 -6.35
CA GLY A 93 7.32 5.95 -7.79
C GLY A 93 5.97 5.46 -8.32
N GLY A 94 5.15 4.84 -7.47
CA GLY A 94 3.82 4.37 -7.83
C GLY A 94 2.71 5.37 -7.50
N ARG A 95 1.48 4.89 -7.66
CA ARG A 95 0.26 5.69 -7.55
C ARG A 95 -0.78 4.93 -6.71
N ILE A 96 -1.64 5.69 -6.04
CA ILE A 96 -2.78 5.17 -5.31
C ILE A 96 -4.06 5.92 -5.69
N LEU A 97 -5.15 5.20 -5.92
CA LEU A 97 -6.50 5.70 -6.19
C LEU A 97 -7.32 5.61 -4.90
N ASP A 98 -7.94 6.72 -4.53
CA ASP A 98 -8.96 6.76 -3.50
C ASP A 98 -10.35 6.55 -4.14
N PRO A 99 -11.02 5.41 -3.91
CA PRO A 99 -12.33 5.15 -4.49
C PRO A 99 -13.44 6.05 -3.92
N ASP A 100 -13.27 6.60 -2.71
CA ASP A 100 -14.25 7.48 -2.07
C ASP A 100 -14.24 8.88 -2.71
N THR A 101 -13.17 9.26 -3.40
CA THR A 101 -13.05 10.57 -4.08
C THR A 101 -12.78 10.48 -5.59
N GLY A 102 -12.45 9.30 -6.10
CA GLY A 102 -12.02 9.06 -7.48
C GLY A 102 -10.65 9.66 -7.82
N LYS A 103 -9.91 10.16 -6.82
CA LYS A 103 -8.65 10.88 -7.05
C LYS A 103 -7.46 9.96 -6.97
N GLU A 104 -6.50 10.20 -7.86
CA GLU A 104 -5.21 9.51 -7.85
C GLU A 104 -4.12 10.38 -7.24
N TYR A 105 -3.25 9.76 -6.45
CA TYR A 105 -2.13 10.38 -5.76
C TYR A 105 -0.83 9.65 -6.08
N SER A 106 0.30 10.35 -5.98
CA SER A 106 1.60 9.69 -5.87
C SER A 106 1.67 8.93 -4.56
N CYS A 107 2.28 7.75 -4.58
CA CYS A 107 2.31 6.86 -3.43
C CYS A 107 3.73 6.48 -3.02
N GLN A 108 3.95 6.41 -1.71
CA GLN A 108 5.13 5.85 -1.08
C GLN A 108 4.70 4.92 0.06
N MET A 109 5.40 3.79 0.20
CA MET A 109 5.14 2.83 1.26
C MET A 109 6.41 2.44 2.01
N THR A 110 6.27 2.32 3.33
CA THR A 110 7.35 1.83 4.20
C THR A 110 6.77 0.79 5.14
N VAL A 111 7.42 -0.37 5.19
CA VAL A 111 7.04 -1.48 6.09
C VAL A 111 7.77 -1.31 7.42
N GLU A 112 7.02 -1.34 8.52
CA GLU A 112 7.52 -1.23 9.90
C GLU A 112 6.93 -2.40 10.72
N GLY A 113 7.54 -3.58 10.59
CA GLY A 113 7.05 -4.80 11.24
C GLY A 113 5.69 -5.25 10.68
N ASP A 114 4.67 -5.21 11.54
CA ASP A 114 3.27 -5.52 11.23
C ASP A 114 2.47 -4.30 10.73
N ARG A 115 3.14 -3.16 10.53
CA ARG A 115 2.53 -1.91 10.05
C ARG A 115 3.06 -1.55 8.67
N LEU A 116 2.19 -1.01 7.84
CA LEU A 116 2.53 -0.41 6.56
C LEU A 116 2.14 1.06 6.61
N LYS A 117 3.12 1.94 6.49
CA LYS A 117 2.88 3.37 6.24
C LYS A 117 2.59 3.53 4.77
N VAL A 118 1.41 4.04 4.41
CA VAL A 118 1.01 4.33 3.03
C VAL A 118 0.78 5.83 2.92
N ARG A 119 1.63 6.52 2.16
CA ARG A 119 1.55 7.97 1.98
C ARG A 119 1.09 8.33 0.57
N GLY A 120 -0.04 9.01 0.48
CA GLY A 120 -0.57 9.61 -0.75
C GLY A 120 -0.30 11.12 -0.79
N PHE A 121 0.19 11.65 -1.91
CA PHE A 121 0.48 13.09 -2.07
C PHE A 121 0.28 13.61 -3.50
N LEU A 122 0.11 14.92 -3.65
CA LEU A 122 0.02 15.61 -4.95
C LEU A 122 1.30 16.40 -5.22
N GLY A 123 2.01 16.07 -6.30
CA GLY A 123 3.26 16.76 -6.68
C GLY A 123 4.40 16.45 -5.72
N PHE A 124 4.71 17.37 -4.80
CA PHE A 124 5.77 17.20 -3.79
C PHE A 124 5.25 16.42 -2.57
N SER A 125 6.06 15.50 -2.03
CA SER A 125 5.69 14.61 -0.91
C SER A 125 5.32 15.33 0.40
N LEU A 126 5.62 16.62 0.52
CA LEU A 126 5.25 17.46 1.67
C LEU A 126 3.73 17.70 1.76
N PHE A 127 3.01 17.71 0.63
CA PHE A 127 1.56 17.94 0.59
C PHE A 127 0.80 16.62 0.38
N GLY A 128 0.65 15.88 1.47
CA GLY A 128 0.00 14.57 1.45
C GLY A 128 -0.39 14.05 2.82
N ARG A 129 -1.09 12.91 2.82
CA ARG A 129 -1.55 12.20 4.02
C ARG A 129 -0.86 10.85 4.11
N THR A 130 -0.62 10.40 5.33
CA THR A 130 -0.10 9.05 5.60
C THR A 130 -1.15 8.29 6.38
N GLN A 131 -1.57 7.15 5.84
CA GLN A 131 -2.35 6.16 6.54
C GLN A 131 -1.45 5.06 7.08
N ILE A 132 -1.91 4.43 8.16
CA ILE A 132 -1.29 3.24 8.71
C ILE A 132 -2.20 2.06 8.38
N TRP A 133 -1.67 1.08 7.66
CA TRP A 133 -2.35 -0.19 7.48
C TRP A 133 -1.73 -1.23 8.39
N LYS A 134 -2.54 -2.19 8.86
CA LYS A 134 -2.11 -3.26 9.75
C LYS A 134 -2.07 -4.57 8.98
N ARG A 135 -1.02 -5.36 9.18
CA ARG A 135 -0.89 -6.65 8.51
C ARG A 135 -2.00 -7.56 9.00
N VAL A 136 -2.69 -8.20 8.06
CA VAL A 136 -3.62 -9.28 8.39
C VAL A 136 -2.78 -10.54 8.54
N GLU A 137 -2.59 -10.99 9.78
CA GLU A 137 -2.08 -12.33 10.01
C GLU A 137 -3.14 -13.31 9.50
N SER A 138 -2.79 -14.12 8.50
CA SER A 138 -3.59 -15.32 8.24
C SER A 138 -3.52 -16.17 9.50
N PRO A 139 -4.64 -16.65 10.06
CA PRO A 139 -4.54 -17.66 11.10
C PRO A 139 -3.74 -18.81 10.50
N SER A 140 -2.59 -19.11 11.10
CA SER A 140 -1.80 -20.29 10.75
C SER A 140 -2.76 -21.48 10.74
N SER A 141 -2.88 -22.12 9.58
CA SER A 141 -3.75 -23.29 9.37
C SER A 141 -3.45 -24.40 10.36
#